data_AF-A0A836RNP3-F1
#
_entry.id   AF-A0A836RNP3-F1
#
_cell.length_a   1.000
_cell.length_b   1.000
_cell.length_c   1.000
_cell.angle_alpha   90.00
_cell.angle_beta   90.00
_cell.angle_gamma   90.00
#
_symmetry.space_group_name_H-M   'P 1'
#
loop_
_entity.id
_entity.type
_entity.pdbx_description
1 polymer ?
#
loop_
_entity_poly.entity_id
_entity_poly.type
_entity_poly.pdbx_seq_one_letter_code
_entity_poly.pdbx_strand_id
1 'polypeptide(L)'
;MRRYLPLVYAAIFIFACKGAVELTAPDVTYEVTADGGGLSLSWSEQEDAEGYIIYADDVAIDTVTDLSYEMTTPARIVKVTAYAGEEESDAWTGDFTPVQSSATVWGLSDPDPDHPSGLGFSTAGQAVTYAVSDTSNWPSIDFVFDDKNVTPLNIVTPNHSWYNNGQGLNSEYNYTSDNQNVTFDSLDIAPKPGNYYDAKELVVNGVFASWIDPDGGASPDANDNFIKFQVLKISGSEVQINIAYQMEGGLRWLVTR
;
A
#
# COMPACT_ATOMS: atom_id res chain seq x y z
N MET A 1 -75.48 55.38 2.52
CA MET A 1 -74.03 55.35 2.84
C MET A 1 -73.52 53.94 2.54
N ARG A 2 -72.72 53.78 1.49
CA ARG A 2 -72.18 52.48 1.05
C ARG A 2 -70.99 52.10 1.94
N ARG A 3 -71.04 50.89 2.49
CA ARG A 3 -70.01 50.23 3.29
C ARG A 3 -68.89 49.75 2.36
N TYR A 4 -67.64 49.98 2.74
CA TYR A 4 -66.48 49.28 2.16
C TYR A 4 -65.70 48.63 3.32
N LEU A 5 -65.69 47.30 3.30
CA LEU A 5 -64.90 46.44 4.18
C LEU A 5 -63.58 46.16 3.41
N PRO A 6 -62.39 46.46 3.95
CA PRO A 6 -61.15 46.07 3.28
C PRO A 6 -60.94 44.56 3.46
N LEU A 7 -60.93 43.83 2.35
CA LEU A 7 -60.47 42.44 2.27
C LEU A 7 -58.95 42.46 2.43
N VAL A 8 -58.46 41.99 3.58
CA VAL A 8 -57.03 41.74 3.79
C VAL A 8 -56.74 40.34 3.25
N TYR A 9 -56.01 40.28 2.13
CA TYR A 9 -55.43 39.04 1.61
C TYR A 9 -54.27 38.63 2.50
N ALA A 10 -54.45 37.56 3.27
CA ALA A 10 -53.35 36.89 3.95
C ALA A 10 -52.57 36.04 2.92
N ALA A 11 -51.33 36.42 2.64
CA ALA A 11 -50.40 35.59 1.89
C ALA A 11 -49.89 34.48 2.83
N ILE A 12 -50.33 33.24 2.57
CA ILE A 12 -49.81 32.04 3.23
C ILE A 12 -48.55 31.64 2.46
N PHE A 13 -47.38 31.85 3.06
CA PHE A 13 -46.13 31.24 2.60
C PHE A 13 -46.16 29.77 2.99
N ILE A 14 -46.42 28.90 2.02
CA ILE A 14 -46.21 27.45 2.16
C ILE A 14 -44.70 27.25 2.07
N PHE A 15 -44.02 27.19 3.22
CA PHE A 15 -42.74 26.50 3.27
C PHE A 15 -43.06 25.02 3.04
N ALA A 16 -42.87 24.55 1.81
CA ALA A 16 -42.73 23.13 1.58
C ALA A 16 -41.53 22.69 2.42
N CYS A 17 -41.76 21.95 3.51
CA CYS A 17 -40.73 21.13 4.10
C CYS A 17 -40.23 20.22 2.96
N LYS A 18 -39.07 20.57 2.38
CA LYS A 18 -38.24 19.58 1.70
C LYS A 18 -38.09 18.43 2.72
N GLY A 19 -38.32 17.19 2.30
CA GLY A 19 -38.08 16.04 3.18
C GLY A 19 -36.70 16.16 3.82
N ALA A 20 -36.55 15.68 5.06
CA ALA A 20 -35.22 15.61 5.65
C ALA A 20 -34.36 14.77 4.69
N VAL A 21 -33.21 15.29 4.30
CA VAL A 21 -32.23 14.54 3.52
C VAL A 21 -31.69 13.44 4.44
N GLU A 22 -31.77 12.19 4.00
CA GLU A 22 -31.20 11.06 4.74
C GLU A 22 -30.04 10.45 3.95
N LEU A 23 -28.80 10.87 4.27
CA LEU A 23 -27.60 10.28 3.70
C LEU A 23 -27.00 9.24 4.66
N THR A 24 -26.42 8.18 4.09
CA THR A 24 -25.72 7.13 4.85
C THR A 24 -24.32 6.89 4.29
N ALA A 25 -23.46 6.21 5.06
CA ALA A 25 -22.16 5.83 4.53
C ALA A 25 -22.32 4.96 3.27
N PRO A 26 -21.66 5.32 2.14
CA PRO A 26 -21.69 4.48 0.95
C PRO A 26 -21.16 3.07 1.26
N ASP A 27 -21.79 2.05 0.69
CA ASP A 27 -21.26 0.69 0.73
C ASP A 27 -20.31 0.50 -0.45
N VAL A 28 -19.00 0.70 -0.20
CA VAL A 28 -17.97 0.71 -1.24
C VAL A 28 -17.26 -0.64 -1.32
N THR A 29 -17.14 -1.15 -2.53
CA THR A 29 -16.21 -2.22 -2.90
C THR A 29 -15.02 -1.63 -3.67
N TYR A 30 -13.84 -2.24 -3.57
CA TYR A 30 -12.68 -1.81 -4.33
C TYR A 30 -11.92 -2.97 -4.97
N GLU A 31 -11.18 -2.66 -6.04
CA GLU A 31 -10.23 -3.55 -6.69
C GLU A 31 -8.93 -2.80 -7.00
N VAL A 32 -7.79 -3.47 -6.89
CA VAL A 32 -6.49 -2.91 -7.28
C VAL A 32 -6.37 -2.86 -8.81
N THR A 33 -5.99 -1.72 -9.36
CA THR A 33 -5.90 -1.48 -10.81
C THR A 33 -4.56 -0.86 -11.22
N ALA A 34 -4.40 -0.57 -12.52
CA ALA A 34 -3.23 0.12 -13.09
C ALA A 34 -1.89 -0.53 -12.71
N ASP A 35 -1.83 -1.86 -12.82
CA ASP A 35 -0.68 -2.69 -12.41
C ASP A 35 -0.28 -2.40 -10.96
N GLY A 36 -1.24 -2.31 -10.04
CA GLY A 36 -0.98 -1.96 -8.63
C GLY A 36 -0.88 -0.47 -8.32
N GLY A 37 -1.03 0.40 -9.32
CA GLY A 37 -0.86 1.84 -9.15
C GLY A 37 -2.12 2.59 -8.74
N GLY A 38 -3.28 1.95 -8.77
CA GLY A 38 -4.56 2.58 -8.48
C GLY A 38 -5.56 1.64 -7.83
N LEU A 39 -6.74 2.20 -7.53
CA LEU A 39 -7.91 1.49 -7.04
C LEU A 39 -9.11 1.85 -7.93
N SER A 40 -9.90 0.85 -8.30
CA SER A 40 -11.27 1.07 -8.77
C SER A 40 -12.21 0.97 -7.59
N LEU A 41 -12.92 2.04 -7.28
CA LEU A 41 -13.93 2.10 -6.23
C LEU A 41 -15.32 2.02 -6.86
N SER A 42 -16.26 1.31 -6.24
CA SER A 42 -17.65 1.21 -6.71
C SER A 42 -18.62 1.14 -5.55
N TRP A 43 -19.79 1.75 -5.69
CA TRP A 43 -20.84 1.79 -4.65
C TRP A 43 -22.24 1.82 -5.26
N SER A 44 -23.26 1.66 -4.41
CA SER A 44 -24.67 1.75 -4.83
C SER A 44 -25.20 3.17 -4.73
N GLU A 45 -26.16 3.51 -5.60
CA GLU A 45 -26.88 4.79 -5.55
C GLU A 45 -27.65 4.96 -4.22
N GLN A 46 -27.63 6.18 -3.68
CA GLN A 46 -28.46 6.59 -2.55
C GLN A 46 -29.52 7.60 -3.00
N GLU A 47 -30.78 7.40 -2.58
CA GLU A 47 -31.94 8.13 -3.09
C GLU A 47 -31.83 9.66 -2.93
N ASP A 48 -31.32 10.13 -1.79
CA ASP A 48 -31.21 11.55 -1.48
C ASP A 48 -29.85 12.16 -1.87
N ALA A 49 -28.90 11.36 -2.37
CA ALA A 49 -27.56 11.85 -2.72
C ALA A 49 -27.55 12.58 -4.07
N GLU A 50 -26.93 13.75 -4.10
CA GLU A 50 -26.65 14.51 -5.32
C GLU A 50 -25.33 14.06 -5.99
N GLY A 51 -24.46 13.39 -5.23
CA GLY A 51 -23.24 12.76 -5.71
C GLY A 51 -22.36 12.26 -4.54
N TYR A 52 -21.08 12.07 -4.82
CA TYR A 52 -20.09 11.51 -3.89
C TYR A 52 -18.80 12.33 -3.89
N ILE A 53 -18.16 12.42 -2.73
CA ILE A 53 -16.86 13.08 -2.57
C ILE A 53 -15.82 12.02 -2.23
N ILE A 54 -14.70 12.06 -2.95
CA ILE A 54 -13.58 11.14 -2.76
C ILE A 54 -12.48 11.86 -2.01
N TYR A 55 -11.96 11.23 -0.96
CA TYR A 55 -10.88 11.75 -0.16
C TYR A 55 -9.67 10.83 -0.19
N ALA A 56 -8.48 11.44 -0.23
CA ALA A 56 -7.19 10.82 0.01
C ALA A 56 -6.55 11.49 1.23
N ASP A 57 -6.28 10.73 2.29
CA ASP A 57 -5.67 11.23 3.53
C ASP A 57 -6.37 12.49 4.08
N ASP A 58 -7.71 12.42 4.18
CA ASP A 58 -8.61 13.49 4.64
C ASP A 58 -8.67 14.74 3.74
N VAL A 59 -8.07 14.70 2.56
CA VAL A 59 -8.17 15.78 1.56
C VAL A 59 -9.13 15.35 0.46
N ALA A 60 -10.18 16.15 0.22
CA ALA A 60 -11.08 15.96 -0.92
C ALA A 60 -10.27 16.08 -2.23
N ILE A 61 -10.23 15.00 -3.01
CA ILE A 61 -9.52 14.95 -4.29
C ILE A 61 -10.46 15.05 -5.48
N ASP A 62 -11.73 14.67 -5.32
CA ASP A 62 -12.72 14.76 -6.38
C ASP A 62 -14.16 14.77 -5.87
N THR A 63 -15.09 15.17 -6.73
CA THR A 63 -16.54 15.11 -6.52
C THR A 63 -17.19 14.57 -7.78
N VAL A 64 -17.88 13.44 -7.65
CA VAL A 64 -18.43 12.68 -8.79
C VAL A 64 -19.92 12.42 -8.62
N THR A 65 -20.62 12.24 -9.74
CA THR A 65 -22.01 11.76 -9.76
C THR A 65 -22.12 10.31 -10.21
N ASP A 66 -21.04 9.76 -10.77
CA ASP A 66 -20.96 8.35 -11.14
C ASP A 66 -20.92 7.46 -9.88
N LEU A 67 -21.27 6.18 -10.06
CA LEU A 67 -21.27 5.18 -8.98
C LEU A 67 -19.95 4.42 -8.86
N SER A 68 -18.91 4.93 -9.52
CA SER A 68 -17.56 4.38 -9.45
C SER A 68 -16.50 5.48 -9.64
N TYR A 69 -15.28 5.19 -9.21
CA TYR A 69 -14.14 6.10 -9.31
C TYR A 69 -12.82 5.35 -9.49
N GLU A 70 -12.02 5.78 -10.47
CA GLU A 70 -10.67 5.27 -10.70
C GLU A 70 -9.64 6.17 -9.99
N MET A 71 -9.18 5.72 -8.83
CA MET A 71 -8.22 6.43 -8.01
C MET A 71 -6.78 6.11 -8.44
N THR A 72 -6.01 7.15 -8.76
CA THR A 72 -4.58 7.02 -9.10
C THR A 72 -3.67 7.78 -8.14
N THR A 73 -4.25 8.46 -7.15
CA THR A 73 -3.53 9.19 -6.09
C THR A 73 -3.22 8.23 -4.95
N PRO A 74 -1.94 7.90 -4.67
CA PRO A 74 -1.59 7.08 -3.51
C PRO A 74 -2.01 7.77 -2.20
N ALA A 75 -2.56 6.99 -1.29
CA ALA A 75 -3.00 7.45 0.03
C ALA A 75 -2.83 6.35 1.07
N ARG A 76 -2.82 6.70 2.36
CA ARG A 76 -2.99 5.72 3.42
C ARG A 76 -4.47 5.47 3.69
N ILE A 77 -5.26 6.53 3.74
CA ILE A 77 -6.69 6.44 4.00
C ILE A 77 -7.46 6.94 2.78
N VAL A 78 -8.37 6.10 2.28
CA VAL A 78 -9.33 6.48 1.24
C VAL A 78 -10.71 6.58 1.85
N LYS A 79 -11.44 7.65 1.55
CA LYS A 79 -12.82 7.81 1.99
C LYS A 79 -13.75 8.17 0.84
N VAL A 80 -14.99 7.70 0.96
CA VAL A 80 -16.10 8.08 0.08
C VAL A 80 -17.26 8.51 0.95
N THR A 81 -17.74 9.73 0.74
CA THR A 81 -18.98 10.24 1.35
C THR A 81 -20.02 10.48 0.25
N ALA A 82 -21.30 10.35 0.59
CA ALA A 82 -22.39 10.88 -0.24
C ALA A 82 -22.66 12.33 0.20
N TYR A 83 -23.08 13.19 -0.72
CA TYR A 83 -23.45 14.57 -0.40
C TYR A 83 -24.80 14.98 -0.99
N ALA A 84 -25.46 15.94 -0.35
CA ALA A 84 -26.65 16.62 -0.87
C ALA A 84 -26.70 18.06 -0.34
N GLY A 85 -26.53 19.04 -1.24
CA GLY A 85 -26.35 20.42 -0.84
C GLY A 85 -25.08 20.62 0.00
N GLU A 86 -25.24 21.07 1.25
CA GLU A 86 -24.14 21.27 2.20
C GLU A 86 -23.98 20.11 3.20
N GLU A 87 -24.81 19.07 3.09
CA GLU A 87 -24.78 17.89 3.95
C GLU A 87 -23.93 16.79 3.33
N GLU A 88 -23.13 16.11 4.18
CA GLU A 88 -22.36 14.92 3.83
C GLU A 88 -22.73 13.77 4.76
N SER A 89 -22.71 12.54 4.26
CA SER A 89 -22.87 11.35 5.08
C SER A 89 -21.63 11.03 5.91
N ASP A 90 -21.78 10.08 6.84
CA ASP A 90 -20.65 9.33 7.36
C ASP A 90 -19.83 8.72 6.20
N ALA A 91 -18.53 8.59 6.38
CA ALA A 91 -17.65 8.07 5.34
C ALA A 91 -17.57 6.54 5.35
N TRP A 92 -17.56 5.93 4.17
CA TRP A 92 -16.80 4.68 4.01
C TRP A 92 -15.31 4.98 4.13
N THR A 93 -14.55 4.09 4.78
CA THR A 93 -13.11 4.26 4.98
C THR A 93 -12.36 2.97 4.65
N GLY A 94 -11.43 3.04 3.69
CA GLY A 94 -10.42 2.01 3.44
C GLY A 94 -9.06 2.44 4.01
N ASP A 95 -8.42 1.55 4.77
CA ASP A 95 -7.09 1.78 5.35
C ASP A 95 -6.04 0.93 4.63
N PHE A 96 -5.19 1.62 3.87
CA PHE A 96 -4.08 1.10 3.09
C PHE A 96 -2.72 1.52 3.69
N THR A 97 -2.71 1.92 4.97
CA THR A 97 -1.49 2.28 5.69
C THR A 97 -0.53 1.10 5.69
N PRO A 98 0.69 1.23 5.12
CA PRO A 98 1.65 0.16 5.14
C PRO A 98 2.16 -0.07 6.57
N VAL A 99 2.43 -1.33 6.89
CA VAL A 99 3.01 -1.72 8.17
C VAL A 99 4.49 -1.32 8.17
N GLN A 100 4.86 -0.42 9.08
CA GLN A 100 6.23 0.03 9.22
C GLN A 100 6.98 -0.77 10.28
N SER A 101 8.22 -1.12 9.99
CA SER A 101 9.11 -1.84 10.89
C SER A 101 10.58 -1.48 10.61
N SER A 102 11.48 -1.99 11.45
CA SER A 102 12.92 -1.90 11.22
C SER A 102 13.56 -3.25 11.52
N ALA A 103 14.65 -3.55 10.84
CA ALA A 103 15.39 -4.80 11.05
C ALA A 103 16.90 -4.53 11.04
N THR A 104 17.62 -5.37 11.78
CA THR A 104 19.07 -5.55 11.62
C THR A 104 19.30 -6.95 11.07
N VAL A 105 20.01 -7.03 9.96
CA VAL A 105 20.34 -8.27 9.25
C VAL A 105 21.82 -8.28 8.93
N TRP A 106 22.38 -9.45 8.65
CA TRP A 106 23.80 -9.62 8.39
C TRP A 106 24.06 -10.29 7.04
N GLY A 107 25.14 -9.92 6.39
CA GLY A 107 25.62 -10.62 5.20
C GLY A 107 25.92 -12.09 5.49
N LEU A 108 25.58 -12.95 4.52
CA LEU A 108 25.71 -14.42 4.59
C LEU A 108 27.15 -14.93 4.83
N SER A 109 28.16 -14.07 4.67
CA SER A 109 29.55 -14.40 5.02
C SER A 109 29.80 -14.42 6.54
N ASP A 110 28.92 -13.79 7.34
CA ASP A 110 28.97 -13.84 8.80
C ASP A 110 28.48 -15.21 9.31
N PRO A 111 29.32 -16.00 10.01
CA PRO A 111 28.97 -17.35 10.44
C PRO A 111 28.18 -17.40 11.75
N ASP A 112 27.95 -16.28 12.43
CA ASP A 112 27.30 -16.26 13.74
C ASP A 112 25.78 -16.54 13.61
N PRO A 113 25.23 -17.57 14.30
CA PRO A 113 23.80 -17.85 14.26
C PRO A 113 22.91 -16.75 14.86
N ASP A 114 23.46 -15.87 15.70
CA ASP A 114 22.75 -14.70 16.25
C ASP A 114 22.78 -13.50 15.28
N HIS A 115 23.43 -13.65 14.11
CA HIS A 115 23.52 -12.67 13.03
C HIS A 115 22.69 -13.14 11.80
N PRO A 116 21.35 -13.04 11.84
CA PRO A 116 20.49 -13.56 10.78
C PRO A 116 20.69 -12.84 9.44
N SER A 117 20.88 -13.63 8.37
CA SER A 117 21.00 -13.13 6.98
C SER A 117 19.71 -13.22 6.16
N GLY A 118 18.67 -13.85 6.71
CA GLY A 118 17.35 -13.92 6.08
C GLY A 118 16.43 -12.84 6.62
N LEU A 119 15.57 -12.33 5.77
CA LEU A 119 14.46 -11.44 6.12
C LEU A 119 13.17 -12.04 5.56
N GLY A 120 12.10 -12.00 6.34
CA GLY A 120 10.76 -12.22 5.83
C GLY A 120 9.71 -11.47 6.63
N PHE A 121 8.44 -11.78 6.41
CA PHE A 121 7.33 -11.04 7.02
C PHE A 121 6.36 -11.94 7.77
N SER A 122 5.89 -11.47 8.92
CA SER A 122 4.78 -12.10 9.63
C SER A 122 3.46 -11.91 8.88
N THR A 123 2.43 -12.65 9.27
CA THR A 123 1.06 -12.47 8.75
C THR A 123 0.46 -11.08 9.00
N ALA A 124 1.10 -10.26 9.85
CA ALA A 124 0.72 -8.88 10.11
C ALA A 124 1.65 -7.87 9.42
N GLY A 125 2.48 -8.30 8.45
CA GLY A 125 3.40 -7.42 7.70
C GLY A 125 4.61 -6.92 8.47
N GLN A 126 4.81 -7.35 9.73
CA GLN A 126 6.01 -7.03 10.50
C GLN A 126 7.21 -7.82 9.98
N ALA A 127 8.35 -7.15 9.81
CA ALA A 127 9.60 -7.80 9.44
C ALA A 127 10.10 -8.76 10.54
N VAL A 128 10.59 -9.91 10.11
CA VAL A 128 11.18 -10.96 10.94
C VAL A 128 12.50 -11.39 10.30
N THR A 129 13.54 -11.55 11.11
CA THR A 129 14.87 -11.96 10.63
C THR A 129 15.13 -13.42 10.97
N TYR A 130 15.78 -14.14 10.05
CA TYR A 130 15.99 -15.58 10.16
C TYR A 130 17.45 -15.96 9.93
N ALA A 131 17.94 -16.90 10.74
CA ALA A 131 19.23 -17.53 10.48
C ALA A 131 19.10 -18.47 9.27
N VAL A 132 19.78 -18.16 8.16
CA VAL A 132 19.79 -18.97 6.92
C VAL A 132 20.41 -20.35 7.16
N SER A 133 21.29 -20.48 8.16
CA SER A 133 21.89 -21.75 8.56
C SER A 133 20.89 -22.76 9.14
N ASP A 134 19.76 -22.29 9.68
CA ASP A 134 18.68 -23.15 10.15
C ASP A 134 17.67 -23.37 9.02
N THR A 135 17.72 -24.57 8.44
CA THR A 135 16.88 -24.96 7.30
C THR A 135 15.39 -24.96 7.60
N SER A 136 14.99 -24.98 8.87
CA SER A 136 13.57 -24.90 9.23
C SER A 136 12.98 -23.51 8.97
N ASN A 137 13.83 -22.48 8.87
CA ASN A 137 13.42 -21.11 8.56
C ASN A 137 13.19 -20.86 7.07
N TRP A 138 13.75 -21.70 6.18
CA TRP A 138 13.76 -21.43 4.73
C TRP A 138 12.39 -21.14 4.11
N PRO A 139 11.29 -21.81 4.53
CA PRO A 139 9.95 -21.48 4.02
C PRO A 139 9.42 -20.09 4.40
N SER A 140 10.11 -19.35 5.27
CA SER A 140 9.68 -18.03 5.76
C SER A 140 10.65 -16.90 5.39
N ILE A 141 11.65 -17.19 4.56
CA ILE A 141 12.64 -16.21 4.12
C ILE A 141 12.21 -15.64 2.78
N ASP A 142 11.85 -14.36 2.77
CA ASP A 142 11.52 -13.61 1.56
C ASP A 142 12.77 -13.00 0.90
N PHE A 143 13.82 -12.70 1.65
CA PHE A 143 15.06 -12.12 1.11
C PHE A 143 16.29 -12.61 1.86
N VAL A 144 17.42 -12.73 1.16
CA VAL A 144 18.73 -13.05 1.71
C VAL A 144 19.67 -11.87 1.53
N PHE A 145 20.37 -11.50 2.59
CA PHE A 145 21.45 -10.51 2.56
C PHE A 145 22.76 -11.25 2.31
N ASP A 146 23.32 -11.14 1.10
CA ASP A 146 24.43 -11.97 0.63
C ASP A 146 25.64 -11.13 0.23
N ASP A 147 26.74 -11.31 0.97
CA ASP A 147 28.09 -10.81 0.68
C ASP A 147 29.10 -11.95 0.48
N LYS A 148 28.62 -13.19 0.37
CA LYS A 148 29.42 -14.42 0.27
C LYS A 148 29.50 -14.94 -1.16
N ASN A 149 28.35 -15.00 -1.85
CA ASN A 149 28.25 -15.46 -3.23
C ASN A 149 28.33 -14.30 -4.24
N VAL A 150 28.05 -13.08 -3.76
CA VAL A 150 28.15 -11.84 -4.51
C VAL A 150 28.80 -10.77 -3.64
N THR A 151 29.59 -9.88 -4.25
CA THR A 151 30.23 -8.76 -3.55
C THR A 151 30.12 -7.50 -4.41
N PRO A 152 29.75 -6.33 -3.86
CA PRO A 152 29.45 -6.05 -2.45
C PRO A 152 28.11 -6.67 -1.99
N LEU A 153 27.67 -6.34 -0.77
CA LEU A 153 26.48 -6.91 -0.15
C LEU A 153 25.22 -6.61 -0.96
N ASN A 154 24.49 -7.67 -1.31
CA ASN A 154 23.23 -7.59 -2.04
C ASN A 154 22.05 -8.06 -1.19
N ILE A 155 20.85 -7.56 -1.51
CA ILE A 155 19.59 -8.24 -1.20
C ILE A 155 19.25 -9.17 -2.37
N VAL A 156 18.89 -10.42 -2.07
CA VAL A 156 18.80 -11.50 -3.04
C VAL A 156 17.52 -12.31 -2.80
N THR A 157 16.86 -12.73 -3.87
CA THR A 157 15.73 -13.67 -3.83
C THR A 157 16.11 -15.00 -3.17
N PRO A 158 15.25 -15.61 -2.36
CA PRO A 158 15.54 -16.87 -1.69
C PRO A 158 15.67 -18.04 -2.67
N ASN A 159 15.01 -17.99 -3.83
CA ASN A 159 15.13 -19.05 -4.83
C ASN A 159 16.39 -18.98 -5.72
N HIS A 160 17.31 -18.04 -5.45
CA HIS A 160 18.47 -17.84 -6.31
C HIS A 160 19.32 -19.12 -6.41
N SER A 161 19.85 -19.39 -7.61
CA SER A 161 20.68 -20.57 -7.91
C SER A 161 22.00 -20.64 -7.13
N TRP A 162 22.34 -19.63 -6.34
CA TRP A 162 23.51 -19.63 -5.46
C TRP A 162 23.29 -20.52 -4.22
N TYR A 163 22.03 -20.79 -3.89
CA TYR A 163 21.68 -21.53 -2.67
C TYR A 163 21.33 -22.98 -2.96
N ASN A 164 21.62 -23.83 -1.96
CA ASN A 164 21.23 -25.25 -1.94
C ASN A 164 21.52 -25.99 -3.26
N ASN A 165 22.76 -25.89 -3.77
CA ASN A 165 23.19 -26.55 -5.01
C ASN A 165 22.32 -26.19 -6.24
N GLY A 166 21.87 -24.94 -6.33
CA GLY A 166 21.06 -24.46 -7.45
C GLY A 166 19.55 -24.62 -7.27
N GLN A 167 19.10 -25.07 -6.10
CA GLN A 167 17.67 -25.27 -5.82
C GLN A 167 17.00 -24.08 -5.14
N GLY A 168 17.76 -23.10 -4.66
CA GLY A 168 17.22 -22.04 -3.81
C GLY A 168 16.97 -22.51 -2.36
N LEU A 169 16.71 -21.56 -1.46
CA LEU A 169 16.25 -21.82 -0.10
C LEU A 169 14.76 -22.23 -0.11
N ASN A 170 13.95 -21.57 -0.92
CA ASN A 170 12.55 -21.88 -1.15
C ASN A 170 12.19 -21.62 -2.64
N SER A 171 10.90 -21.67 -2.96
CA SER A 171 10.39 -21.50 -4.33
C SER A 171 9.96 -20.07 -4.68
N GLU A 172 10.05 -19.12 -3.76
CA GLU A 172 9.54 -17.75 -3.95
C GLU A 172 10.46 -16.92 -4.85
N TYR A 173 9.89 -16.12 -5.75
CA TYR A 173 10.63 -15.32 -6.72
C TYR A 173 10.58 -13.84 -6.36
N ASN A 174 11.33 -13.41 -5.35
CA ASN A 174 11.20 -12.05 -4.86
C ASN A 174 12.15 -11.12 -5.62
N TYR A 175 11.69 -9.93 -5.99
CA TYR A 175 12.50 -9.04 -6.83
C TYR A 175 12.67 -7.67 -6.19
N THR A 176 13.84 -7.07 -6.39
CA THR A 176 14.20 -5.74 -5.85
C THR A 176 14.57 -4.78 -6.98
N SER A 177 14.00 -3.58 -6.94
CA SER A 177 14.27 -2.51 -7.91
C SER A 177 15.66 -1.90 -7.76
N ASP A 178 16.04 -1.01 -8.67
CA ASP A 178 17.17 -0.10 -8.46
C ASP A 178 16.95 0.82 -7.24
N ASN A 179 18.04 1.46 -6.78
CA ASN A 179 17.90 2.57 -5.83
C ASN A 179 17.09 3.70 -6.49
N GLN A 180 16.01 4.11 -5.82
CA GLN A 180 15.05 5.09 -6.31
C GLN A 180 15.56 6.53 -6.22
N ASN A 181 16.68 6.79 -5.53
CA ASN A 181 17.28 8.11 -5.36
C ASN A 181 16.31 9.15 -4.77
N VAL A 182 15.45 8.71 -3.85
CA VAL A 182 14.49 9.53 -3.11
C VAL A 182 14.61 9.22 -1.62
N THR A 183 13.92 10.00 -0.78
CA THR A 183 13.81 9.67 0.65
C THR A 183 12.74 8.61 0.88
N PHE A 184 12.80 7.92 2.02
CA PHE A 184 11.85 6.86 2.37
C PHE A 184 10.41 7.37 2.31
N ASP A 185 10.12 8.54 2.89
CA ASP A 185 8.77 9.12 2.94
C ASP A 185 8.31 9.83 1.65
N SER A 186 9.17 9.89 0.62
CA SER A 186 8.82 10.45 -0.68
C SER A 186 8.57 9.39 -1.76
N LEU A 187 8.89 8.12 -1.48
CA LEU A 187 8.50 7.01 -2.35
C LEU A 187 7.08 6.55 -1.97
N ASP A 188 6.09 7.25 -2.51
CA ASP A 188 4.68 7.00 -2.22
C ASP A 188 4.11 5.82 -3.04
N ILE A 189 4.75 5.47 -4.15
CA ILE A 189 4.37 4.36 -5.04
C ILE A 189 5.63 3.63 -5.55
N ALA A 190 5.63 2.29 -5.43
CA ALA A 190 6.70 1.47 -5.98
C ALA A 190 6.75 1.56 -7.52
N PRO A 191 7.91 1.43 -8.17
CA PRO A 191 8.02 1.45 -9.63
C PRO A 191 7.17 0.37 -10.30
N LYS A 192 6.75 0.63 -11.54
CA LYS A 192 6.07 -0.36 -12.36
C LYS A 192 6.97 -1.59 -12.61
N PRO A 193 6.38 -2.76 -12.88
CA PRO A 193 7.14 -3.94 -13.28
C PRO A 193 8.07 -3.66 -14.47
N GLY A 194 9.26 -4.26 -14.47
CA GLY A 194 10.23 -4.16 -15.58
C GLY A 194 11.65 -3.74 -15.18
N ASN A 195 11.83 -3.10 -14.02
CA ASN A 195 13.15 -2.70 -13.50
C ASN A 195 13.42 -3.31 -12.12
N TYR A 196 13.21 -4.61 -12.00
CA TYR A 196 13.42 -5.37 -10.76
C TYR A 196 14.33 -6.56 -11.03
N TYR A 197 15.13 -6.91 -10.03
CA TYR A 197 16.24 -7.85 -10.13
C TYR A 197 16.15 -8.88 -8.99
N ASP A 198 16.56 -10.10 -9.29
CA ASP A 198 16.69 -11.20 -8.33
C ASP A 198 17.86 -11.01 -7.35
N ALA A 199 18.82 -10.15 -7.68
CA ALA A 199 19.87 -9.69 -6.78
C ALA A 199 20.16 -8.19 -7.00
N LYS A 200 20.21 -7.42 -5.91
CA LYS A 200 20.50 -5.99 -5.97
C LYS A 200 21.51 -5.54 -4.91
N GLU A 201 22.55 -4.85 -5.36
CA GLU A 201 23.53 -4.18 -4.47
C GLU A 201 22.84 -3.14 -3.58
N LEU A 202 23.08 -3.26 -2.28
CA LEU A 202 22.63 -2.32 -1.28
C LEU A 202 23.62 -1.16 -1.12
N VAL A 203 23.09 0.05 -1.04
CA VAL A 203 23.88 1.25 -0.79
C VAL A 203 23.31 2.01 0.39
N VAL A 204 24.17 2.57 1.24
CA VAL A 204 23.75 3.37 2.40
C VAL A 204 22.92 4.57 1.94
N ASN A 205 21.82 4.84 2.65
CA ASN A 205 20.75 5.78 2.31
C ASN A 205 19.96 5.45 1.04
N GLY A 206 20.22 4.31 0.39
CA GLY A 206 19.43 3.84 -0.74
C GLY A 206 18.02 3.50 -0.31
N VAL A 207 17.04 3.86 -1.16
CA VAL A 207 15.64 3.47 -1.02
C VAL A 207 15.29 2.56 -2.18
N PHE A 208 14.75 1.40 -1.87
CA PHE A 208 14.42 0.36 -2.84
C PHE A 208 12.96 -0.02 -2.67
N ALA A 209 12.29 -0.37 -3.76
CA ALA A 209 11.05 -1.12 -3.72
C ALA A 209 11.30 -2.57 -4.09
N SER A 210 10.54 -3.49 -3.51
CA SER A 210 10.55 -4.90 -3.86
C SER A 210 9.11 -5.40 -3.89
N TRP A 211 8.89 -6.54 -4.57
CA TRP A 211 7.67 -7.30 -4.38
C TRP A 211 8.03 -8.74 -4.01
N ILE A 212 7.15 -9.33 -3.21
CA ILE A 212 7.20 -10.72 -2.80
C ILE A 212 6.25 -11.47 -3.71
N ASP A 213 6.74 -12.53 -4.35
CA ASP A 213 6.05 -13.33 -5.37
C ASP A 213 6.10 -14.80 -4.95
N PRO A 214 5.13 -15.23 -4.11
CA PRO A 214 5.14 -16.59 -3.57
C PRO A 214 4.87 -17.68 -4.62
N ASP A 215 4.19 -17.35 -5.73
CA ASP A 215 3.76 -18.30 -6.76
C ASP A 215 4.67 -18.35 -7.99
N GLY A 216 5.63 -17.43 -8.11
CA GLY A 216 6.70 -17.43 -9.11
C GLY A 216 6.28 -16.83 -10.45
N GLY A 217 5.44 -15.80 -10.40
CA GLY A 217 4.95 -15.04 -11.55
C GLY A 217 6.06 -14.32 -12.34
N ALA A 218 5.73 -13.97 -13.59
CA ALA A 218 6.58 -13.10 -14.41
C ALA A 218 6.26 -11.61 -14.20
N SER A 219 5.21 -11.29 -13.44
CA SER A 219 4.70 -9.94 -13.20
C SER A 219 3.86 -9.93 -11.94
N PRO A 220 3.87 -8.83 -11.18
CA PRO A 220 3.10 -8.71 -9.96
C PRO A 220 1.59 -8.90 -10.16
N ASP A 221 0.94 -9.62 -9.26
CA ASP A 221 -0.50 -9.82 -9.21
C ASP A 221 -1.11 -9.59 -7.81
N ALA A 222 -2.39 -9.93 -7.64
CA ALA A 222 -3.14 -9.69 -6.40
C ALA A 222 -2.67 -10.55 -5.20
N ASN A 223 -1.82 -11.55 -5.41
CA ASN A 223 -1.22 -12.36 -4.35
C ASN A 223 0.13 -11.80 -3.88
N ASP A 224 0.65 -10.78 -4.57
CA ASP A 224 1.97 -10.24 -4.29
C ASP A 224 1.90 -9.04 -3.37
N ASN A 225 2.81 -8.95 -2.42
CA ASN A 225 2.90 -7.80 -1.55
C ASN A 225 4.09 -6.93 -1.93
N PHE A 226 3.86 -5.62 -1.96
CA PHE A 226 4.92 -4.64 -2.20
C PHE A 226 5.52 -4.17 -0.88
N ILE A 227 6.82 -3.93 -0.92
CA ILE A 227 7.59 -3.42 0.20
C ILE A 227 8.53 -2.32 -0.28
N LYS A 228 8.87 -1.38 0.61
CA LYS A 228 10.00 -0.48 0.42
C LYS A 228 10.99 -0.61 1.55
N PHE A 229 12.27 -0.57 1.19
CA PHE A 229 13.41 -0.59 2.09
C PHE A 229 14.12 0.76 2.06
N GLN A 230 14.61 1.20 3.20
CA GLN A 230 15.68 2.19 3.27
C GLN A 230 16.86 1.60 4.02
N VAL A 231 18.03 1.60 3.38
CA VAL A 231 19.28 1.17 4.02
C VAL A 231 19.82 2.31 4.85
N LEU A 232 19.82 2.18 6.17
CA LEU A 232 20.30 3.22 7.09
C LEU A 232 21.82 3.14 7.30
N LYS A 233 22.34 1.91 7.34
CA LYS A 233 23.74 1.62 7.68
C LYS A 233 24.17 0.31 7.03
N ILE A 234 25.41 0.29 6.55
CA ILE A 234 26.16 -0.93 6.22
C ILE A 234 27.52 -0.82 6.93
N SER A 235 27.86 -1.79 7.78
CA SER A 235 29.12 -1.80 8.54
C SER A 235 29.69 -3.21 8.61
N GLY A 236 30.63 -3.52 7.72
CA GLY A 236 31.01 -4.91 7.48
C GLY A 236 29.80 -5.65 6.91
N SER A 237 29.41 -6.74 7.55
CA SER A 237 28.23 -7.52 7.15
C SER A 237 26.92 -7.03 7.79
N GLU A 238 26.96 -6.18 8.83
CA GLU A 238 25.75 -5.65 9.48
C GLU A 238 25.04 -4.62 8.59
N VAL A 239 23.73 -4.79 8.40
CA VAL A 239 22.83 -3.83 7.74
C VAL A 239 21.69 -3.47 8.66
N GLN A 240 21.40 -2.17 8.74
CA GLN A 240 20.19 -1.67 9.40
C GLN A 240 19.25 -1.10 8.34
N ILE A 241 17.99 -1.51 8.38
CA ILE A 241 16.99 -1.10 7.39
C ILE A 241 15.69 -0.61 8.06
N ASN A 242 15.08 0.41 7.46
CA ASN A 242 13.68 0.74 7.65
C ASN A 242 12.84 0.08 6.56
N ILE A 243 11.64 -0.35 6.90
CA ILE A 243 10.78 -1.14 6.03
C ILE A 243 9.34 -0.62 6.12
N ALA A 244 8.66 -0.55 4.99
CA ALA A 244 7.21 -0.43 4.94
C ALA A 244 6.65 -1.54 4.04
N TYR A 245 5.64 -2.26 4.55
CA TYR A 245 5.01 -3.41 3.91
C TYR A 245 3.55 -3.10 3.58
N GLN A 246 3.16 -3.21 2.31
CA GLN A 246 1.77 -3.06 1.89
C GLN A 246 1.03 -4.39 2.06
N MET A 247 0.04 -4.39 2.94
CA MET A 247 -0.78 -5.58 3.24
C MET A 247 -1.77 -5.91 2.12
N GLU A 248 -2.21 -4.89 1.37
CA GLU A 248 -3.11 -5.08 0.25
C GLU A 248 -2.36 -5.69 -0.95
N GLY A 249 -2.76 -6.89 -1.35
CA GLY A 249 -2.11 -7.62 -2.44
C GLY A 249 -2.22 -6.88 -3.77
N GLY A 250 -1.14 -6.89 -4.55
CA GLY A 250 -0.97 -6.17 -5.80
C GLY A 250 -0.83 -4.66 -5.67
N LEU A 251 -1.15 -4.04 -4.53
CA LEU A 251 -1.11 -2.59 -4.37
C LEU A 251 0.32 -2.09 -4.16
N ARG A 252 0.77 -1.13 -4.98
CA ARG A 252 2.12 -0.56 -4.94
C ARG A 252 2.26 0.66 -4.05
N TRP A 253 1.18 1.09 -3.40
CA TRP A 253 1.19 2.28 -2.56
C TRP A 253 1.97 2.02 -1.28
N LEU A 254 2.94 2.88 -0.97
CA LEU A 254 3.79 2.76 0.20
C LEU A 254 3.92 4.11 0.91
N VAL A 255 2.80 4.82 1.07
CA VAL A 255 2.73 6.13 1.73
C VAL A 255 2.96 5.96 3.24
N THR A 256 4.01 6.56 3.80
CA THR A 256 4.42 6.35 5.22
C THR A 256 4.16 7.53 6.15
N ARG A 257 3.64 8.64 5.62
CA ARG A 257 3.49 9.93 6.33
C ARG A 257 2.06 10.41 6.35
#